data_AF-A0A645EP98-F1
#
_entry.id   AF-A0A645EP98-F1
#
_cell.length_a   1.000
_cell.length_b   1.000
_cell.length_c   1.000
_cell.angle_alpha   90.00
_cell.angle_beta   90.00
_cell.angle_gamma   90.00
#
_symmetry.space_group_name_H-M   'P 1'
#
loop_
_entity.id
_entity.type
_entity.pdbx_description
1 polymer ?
#
loop_
_entity_poly.entity_id
_entity_poly.type
_entity_poly.pdbx_seq_one_letter_code
_entity_poly.pdbx_strand_id
1 'polypeptide(L)'
;MALEEERANGAPVDDVTIQGVKVGMMGPLAGVGDPVFWFTVRPILGALGASLALTGNILGPILFFVAWNAIRWGFMWYTQEFGYKAGSKITEDLSGGILQDLTKGASILGMFVLAALVQRWVSISFAPTVSSVKLSEGAFIDWENLPSGTAGIQQALTQYTSGLSLTDTKVTTLQNNLDQLIPGLAALLLTLLCMWLLKKKVSPIVIILGLFVVGIGGRLIGLL
;
A
#
# COMPACT_ATOMS: atom_id res chain seq x y z
N MET A 1 -4.84 12.94 33.12
CA MET A 1 -4.55 12.22 34.38
C MET A 1 -3.50 12.96 35.18
N ALA A 2 -2.29 13.15 34.67
CA ALA A 2 -1.26 13.92 35.37
C ALA A 2 -1.66 15.37 35.73
N LEU A 3 -2.26 16.13 34.79
CA LEU A 3 -2.75 17.50 35.08
C LEU A 3 -3.89 17.55 36.11
N GLU A 4 -4.68 16.47 36.24
CA GLU A 4 -5.75 16.38 37.26
C GLU A 4 -5.15 16.04 38.64
N GLU A 5 -4.06 15.26 38.67
CA GLU A 5 -3.32 14.94 39.88
C GLU A 5 -2.56 16.16 40.41
N GLU A 6 -1.93 16.95 39.54
CA GLU A 6 -1.31 18.21 39.92
C GLU A 6 -2.33 19.22 40.46
N ARG A 7 -3.52 19.30 39.85
CA ARG A 7 -4.64 20.09 40.36
C ARG A 7 -5.09 19.61 41.76
N ALA A 8 -5.24 18.31 41.94
CA ALA A 8 -5.60 17.72 43.25
C ALA A 8 -4.53 17.96 44.32
N ASN A 9 -3.26 18.04 43.92
CA ASN A 9 -2.11 18.35 44.78
C ASN A 9 -1.89 19.86 45.00
N GLY A 10 -2.77 20.73 44.50
CA GLY A 10 -2.76 22.17 44.77
C GLY A 10 -1.95 23.03 43.80
N ALA A 11 -1.53 22.49 42.65
CA ALA A 11 -0.94 23.29 41.58
C ALA A 11 -2.01 24.20 40.91
N PRO A 12 -1.65 25.41 40.43
CA PRO A 12 -2.57 26.34 39.77
C PRO A 12 -2.87 25.90 38.32
N VAL A 13 -3.40 24.69 38.15
CA VAL A 13 -3.84 24.16 36.86
C VAL A 13 -5.34 24.44 36.73
N ASP A 14 -5.68 25.43 35.90
CA ASP A 14 -7.06 25.82 35.63
C ASP A 14 -7.73 24.89 34.59
N ASP A 15 -9.06 24.77 34.65
CA ASP A 15 -9.86 23.90 33.77
C ASP A 15 -9.72 24.29 32.29
N VAL A 16 -9.53 25.59 32.04
CA VAL A 16 -9.28 26.16 30.70
C VAL A 16 -7.96 25.63 30.11
N THR A 17 -6.92 25.46 30.94
CA THR A 17 -5.63 24.90 30.50
C THR A 17 -5.78 23.42 30.13
N ILE A 18 -6.55 22.65 30.91
CA ILE A 18 -6.81 21.23 30.63
C ILE A 18 -7.59 21.06 29.31
N GLN A 19 -8.62 21.88 29.09
CA GLN A 19 -9.37 21.87 27.84
C GLN A 19 -8.52 22.35 26.67
N GLY A 20 -7.70 23.39 26.87
CA GLY A 20 -6.75 23.91 25.88
C GLY A 20 -5.74 22.86 25.41
N VAL A 21 -5.17 22.08 26.33
CA VAL A 21 -4.27 20.97 26.00
C VAL A 21 -5.00 19.88 25.22
N LYS A 22 -6.22 19.49 25.62
CA LYS A 22 -7.01 18.50 24.88
C LYS A 22 -7.29 18.94 23.43
N VAL A 23 -7.75 20.16 23.24
CA VAL A 23 -8.05 20.71 21.91
C VAL A 23 -6.79 20.90 21.08
N GLY A 24 -5.71 21.41 21.69
CA GLY A 24 -4.43 21.63 21.03
C GLY A 24 -3.75 20.34 20.55
N MET A 25 -3.96 19.22 21.27
CA MET A 25 -3.40 17.92 20.91
C MET A 25 -4.26 17.11 19.92
N MET A 26 -5.56 17.40 19.80
CA MET A 26 -6.46 16.68 18.90
C MET A 26 -6.03 16.76 17.43
N GLY A 27 -5.61 17.95 16.96
CA GLY A 27 -5.22 18.14 15.56
C GLY A 27 -3.95 17.36 15.17
N PRO A 28 -2.81 17.60 15.83
CA PRO A 28 -1.55 16.89 15.59
C PRO A 28 -1.68 15.37 15.70
N LEU A 29 -2.29 14.87 16.79
CA LEU A 29 -2.40 13.43 17.03
C LEU A 29 -3.33 12.75 16.03
N ALA A 30 -4.42 13.40 15.60
CA ALA A 30 -5.27 12.89 14.53
C ALA A 30 -4.50 12.85 13.19
N GLY A 31 -3.77 13.93 12.86
CA GLY A 31 -2.96 14.00 11.64
C GLY A 31 -1.86 12.94 11.54
N VAL A 32 -1.28 12.55 12.68
CA VAL A 32 -0.28 11.47 12.77
C VAL A 32 -0.93 10.08 12.81
N GLY A 33 -1.94 9.92 13.66
CA GLY A 33 -2.56 8.64 13.97
C GLY A 33 -3.35 8.08 12.80
N ASP A 34 -4.06 8.94 12.06
CA ASP A 34 -4.97 8.46 11.02
C ASP A 34 -4.23 7.75 9.87
N PRO A 35 -3.14 8.30 9.31
CA PRO A 35 -2.38 7.61 8.27
C PRO A 35 -1.68 6.35 8.75
N VAL A 36 -1.19 6.32 9.98
CA VAL A 36 -0.47 5.16 10.52
C VAL A 36 -1.43 4.01 10.80
N PHE A 37 -2.51 4.24 11.54
CA PHE A 37 -3.38 3.14 11.97
C PHE A 37 -4.43 2.78 10.94
N TRP A 38 -5.13 3.77 10.38
CA TRP A 38 -6.26 3.52 9.48
C TRP A 38 -5.83 3.26 8.03
N PHE A 39 -4.79 3.94 7.54
CA PHE A 39 -4.35 3.80 6.15
C PHE A 39 -3.19 2.83 5.96
N THR A 40 -2.39 2.57 7.01
CA THR A 40 -1.21 1.70 6.90
C THR A 40 -1.41 0.37 7.61
N VAL A 41 -1.46 0.38 8.94
CA VAL A 41 -1.44 -0.86 9.75
C VAL A 41 -2.68 -1.70 9.47
N ARG A 42 -3.88 -1.11 9.50
CA ARG A 42 -5.13 -1.85 9.29
C ARG A 42 -5.22 -2.45 7.88
N PRO A 43 -4.96 -1.72 6.78
CA PRO A 43 -5.01 -2.31 5.45
C PRO A 43 -3.93 -3.35 5.21
N ILE A 44 -2.70 -3.17 5.72
CA ILE A 44 -1.63 -4.17 5.59
C ILE A 44 -2.02 -5.46 6.30
N LEU A 45 -2.45 -5.38 7.56
CA LEU A 45 -2.91 -6.56 8.30
C LEU A 45 -4.12 -7.20 7.62
N GLY A 46 -5.06 -6.37 7.14
CA GLY A 46 -6.25 -6.83 6.43
C GLY A 46 -5.89 -7.57 5.15
N ALA A 47 -4.92 -7.06 4.39
CA ALA A 47 -4.47 -7.66 3.14
C ALA A 47 -3.67 -8.95 3.37
N LEU A 48 -2.86 -9.01 4.44
CA LEU A 48 -2.20 -10.25 4.89
C LEU A 48 -3.22 -11.30 5.38
N GLY A 49 -4.22 -10.87 6.16
CA GLY A 49 -5.30 -11.75 6.61
C GLY A 49 -6.14 -12.27 5.44
N ALA A 50 -6.45 -11.39 4.48
CA ALA A 50 -7.20 -11.74 3.27
C ALA A 50 -6.40 -12.68 2.35
N SER A 51 -5.09 -12.47 2.16
CA SER A 51 -4.28 -13.35 1.32
C SER A 51 -4.21 -14.78 1.87
N LEU A 52 -4.14 -14.93 3.20
CA LEU A 52 -4.22 -16.23 3.88
C LEU A 52 -5.65 -16.81 3.86
N ALA A 53 -6.69 -15.97 3.90
CA ALA A 53 -8.07 -16.44 3.80
C ALA A 53 -8.39 -16.97 2.40
N LEU A 54 -7.85 -16.34 1.35
CA LEU A 54 -8.04 -16.78 -0.04
C LEU A 54 -7.46 -18.17 -0.33
N THR A 55 -6.44 -18.60 0.41
CA THR A 55 -5.90 -19.97 0.32
C THR A 55 -6.70 -20.99 1.13
N GLY A 56 -7.84 -20.59 1.72
CA GLY A 56 -8.72 -21.43 2.52
C GLY A 56 -8.28 -21.57 3.98
N ASN A 57 -7.29 -20.81 4.45
CA ASN A 57 -6.77 -20.91 5.80
C ASN A 57 -7.54 -20.01 6.78
N ILE A 58 -8.21 -20.63 7.76
CA ILE A 58 -8.93 -19.92 8.84
C ILE A 58 -8.02 -19.09 9.75
N LEU A 59 -6.71 -19.34 9.71
CA LEU A 59 -5.73 -18.51 10.40
C LEU A 59 -5.69 -17.07 9.85
N GLY A 60 -6.12 -16.81 8.61
CA GLY A 60 -6.14 -15.47 8.03
C GLY A 60 -6.97 -14.47 8.84
N PRO A 61 -8.27 -14.71 9.04
CA PRO A 61 -9.14 -13.85 9.87
C PRO A 61 -8.72 -13.79 11.34
N ILE A 62 -8.25 -14.90 11.91
CA ILE A 62 -7.79 -14.97 13.31
C ILE A 62 -6.53 -14.12 13.50
N LEU A 63 -5.57 -14.22 12.58
CA LEU A 63 -4.34 -13.44 12.60
C LEU A 63 -4.65 -11.95 12.49
N PHE A 64 -5.56 -11.56 11.59
CA PHE A 64 -6.01 -10.16 11.51
C PHE A 64 -6.58 -9.68 12.85
N PHE A 65 -7.50 -10.45 13.45
CA PHE A 65 -8.15 -10.08 14.70
C PHE A 65 -7.16 -9.95 15.85
N VAL A 66 -6.28 -10.95 16.04
CA VAL A 66 -5.31 -10.96 17.13
C VAL A 66 -4.25 -9.87 16.92
N ALA A 67 -3.68 -9.77 15.73
CA ALA A 67 -2.63 -8.78 15.44
C ALA A 67 -3.14 -7.35 15.57
N TRP A 68 -4.33 -7.06 15.03
CA TRP A 68 -4.93 -5.73 15.15
C TRP A 68 -5.21 -5.34 16.60
N ASN A 69 -5.82 -6.24 17.39
CA ASN A 69 -6.09 -5.97 18.80
C ASN A 69 -4.81 -5.86 19.63
N ALA A 70 -3.81 -6.72 19.38
CA ALA A 70 -2.53 -6.67 20.09
C ALA A 70 -1.79 -5.34 19.85
N ILE A 71 -1.70 -4.88 18.59
CA ILE A 71 -1.08 -3.59 18.26
C ILE A 71 -1.89 -2.46 18.89
N ARG A 72 -3.23 -2.51 18.80
CA ARG A 72 -4.10 -1.46 19.35
C ARG A 72 -3.96 -1.36 20.87
N TRP A 73 -4.02 -2.48 21.60
CA TRP A 73 -3.87 -2.49 23.05
C TRP A 73 -2.45 -2.12 23.49
N GLY A 74 -1.43 -2.65 22.83
CA GLY A 74 -0.03 -2.32 23.12
C GLY A 74 0.26 -0.83 22.92
N PHE A 75 -0.22 -0.26 21.81
CA PHE A 75 -0.06 1.17 21.55
C PHE A 75 -0.83 2.04 22.55
N MET A 76 -2.10 1.70 22.87
CA MET A 76 -2.87 2.44 23.86
C MET A 76 -2.22 2.40 25.24
N TRP A 77 -1.71 1.25 25.69
CA TRP A 77 -1.01 1.17 26.97
C TRP A 77 0.26 2.03 26.94
N TYR A 78 1.14 1.82 25.96
CA TYR A 78 2.41 2.55 25.88
C TYR A 78 2.21 4.07 25.82
N THR A 79 1.27 4.53 24.99
CA THR A 79 0.95 5.96 24.86
C THR A 79 0.28 6.54 26.10
N GLN A 80 -0.54 5.76 26.81
CA GLN A 80 -1.13 6.17 28.09
C GLN A 80 -0.06 6.35 29.18
N GLU A 81 0.87 5.39 29.29
CA GLU A 81 1.95 5.45 30.28
C GLU A 81 2.94 6.57 29.96
N PHE A 82 3.28 6.74 28.68
CA PHE A 82 4.09 7.87 28.21
C PHE A 82 3.39 9.20 28.48
N GLY A 83 2.11 9.34 28.14
CA GLY A 83 1.33 10.56 28.38
C GLY A 83 1.17 10.89 29.86
N TYR A 84 1.10 9.86 30.73
CA TYR A 84 1.09 10.05 32.17
C TYR A 84 2.45 10.52 32.70
N LYS A 85 3.55 9.88 32.30
CA LYS A 85 4.92 10.26 32.69
C LYS A 85 5.34 11.63 32.15
N ALA A 86 4.88 12.00 30.96
CA ALA A 86 5.18 13.28 30.33
C ALA A 86 4.41 14.45 30.96
N GLY A 87 3.30 14.18 31.66
CA GLY A 87 2.69 15.08 32.64
C GLY A 87 2.51 16.54 32.20
N SER A 88 2.85 17.47 33.09
CA SER A 88 2.84 18.92 32.83
C SER A 88 3.91 19.40 31.87
N LYS A 89 5.03 18.66 31.71
CA LYS A 89 6.11 19.02 30.76
C LYS A 89 5.62 19.05 29.31
N ILE A 90 4.63 18.23 28.97
CA ILE A 90 3.95 18.31 27.68
C ILE A 90 3.39 19.73 27.44
N THR A 91 2.86 20.40 28.46
CA THR A 91 2.31 21.76 28.33
C THR A 91 3.38 22.81 28.00
N GLU A 92 4.62 22.63 28.47
CA GLU A 92 5.76 23.50 28.12
C GLU A 92 6.32 23.18 26.72
N ASP A 93 6.39 21.89 26.36
CA ASP A 93 6.87 21.43 25.05
C ASP A 93 5.85 21.70 23.91
N LEU A 94 4.57 21.85 24.23
CA LEU A 94 3.50 22.24 23.31
C LEU A 94 3.74 23.64 22.70
N SER A 95 4.46 24.53 23.40
CA SER A 95 4.84 25.87 22.92
C SER A 95 6.04 25.87 21.96
N GLY A 96 6.84 24.81 21.93
CA GLY A 96 8.17 24.78 21.33
C GLY A 96 8.27 24.28 19.88
N GLY A 97 7.19 24.26 19.13
CA GLY A 97 7.19 23.80 17.71
C GLY A 97 7.31 22.28 17.52
N ILE A 98 7.59 21.51 18.57
CA ILE A 98 7.73 20.03 18.54
C ILE A 98 6.47 19.37 18.00
N LEU A 99 5.28 19.87 18.35
CA LEU A 99 4.03 19.38 17.76
C LEU A 99 3.96 19.58 16.25
N GLN A 100 4.44 20.72 15.77
CA GLN A 100 4.35 21.08 14.36
C GLN A 100 5.34 20.23 13.56
N ASP A 101 6.53 19.99 14.10
CA ASP A 101 7.53 19.11 13.49
C ASP A 101 7.11 17.64 13.56
N LEU A 102 6.47 17.20 14.64
CA LEU A 102 5.88 15.86 14.75
C LEU A 102 4.74 15.68 13.73
N THR A 103 3.87 16.67 13.57
CA THR A 103 2.78 16.66 12.57
C THR A 103 3.33 16.64 11.15
N LYS A 104 4.36 17.46 10.85
CA LYS A 104 5.03 17.45 9.55
C LYS A 104 5.71 16.11 9.28
N GLY A 105 6.50 15.60 10.22
CA GLY A 105 7.19 14.33 10.10
C GLY A 105 6.23 13.16 9.88
N ALA A 106 5.13 13.13 10.64
CA ALA A 106 4.10 12.12 10.46
C ALA A 106 3.33 12.25 9.13
N SER A 107 3.08 13.47 8.66
CA SER A 107 2.44 13.70 7.35
C SER A 107 3.34 13.20 6.21
N ILE A 108 4.66 13.45 6.30
CA ILE A 108 5.64 12.95 5.33
C ILE A 108 5.67 11.42 5.33
N LEU A 109 5.73 10.81 6.52
CA LEU A 109 5.74 9.35 6.67
C LEU A 109 4.43 8.75 6.13
N GLY A 110 3.28 9.34 6.45
CA GLY A 110 1.97 8.91 5.98
C GLY A 110 1.84 8.97 4.45
N MET A 111 2.26 10.08 3.83
CA MET A 111 2.25 10.23 2.37
C MET A 111 3.20 9.23 1.68
N PHE A 112 4.38 8.98 2.25
CA PHE A 112 5.33 8.02 1.72
C PHE A 112 4.77 6.60 1.72
N VAL A 113 4.17 6.18 2.83
CA VAL A 113 3.60 4.83 2.96
C VAL A 113 2.41 4.63 2.02
N LEU A 114 1.54 5.63 1.88
CA LEU A 114 0.44 5.60 0.93
C LEU A 114 0.93 5.41 -0.51
N ALA A 115 2.01 6.11 -0.91
CA ALA A 115 2.60 5.95 -2.24
C ALA A 115 3.14 4.53 -2.47
N ALA A 116 3.84 3.97 -1.47
CA ALA A 116 4.37 2.60 -1.53
C ALA A 116 3.26 1.54 -1.60
N LEU A 117 2.15 1.75 -0.89
CA LEU A 117 0.99 0.84 -0.91
C LEU A 117 0.30 0.82 -2.27
N VAL A 118 0.14 1.98 -2.92
CA VAL A 118 -0.44 2.08 -4.26
C VAL A 118 0.35 1.23 -5.26
N GLN A 119 1.67 1.37 -5.30
CA GLN A 119 2.50 0.61 -6.24
C GLN A 119 2.43 -0.91 -5.97
N ARG A 120 2.40 -1.32 -4.70
CA ARG A 120 2.43 -2.75 -4.33
C ARG A 120 1.11 -3.45 -4.64
N TRP A 121 -0.03 -2.79 -4.41
CA TRP A 121 -1.34 -3.45 -4.39
C TRP A 121 -2.20 -3.17 -5.62
N VAL A 122 -1.89 -2.14 -6.41
CA VAL A 122 -2.61 -1.85 -7.67
C VAL A 122 -1.83 -2.46 -8.83
N SER A 123 -2.33 -3.58 -9.34
CA SER A 123 -1.83 -4.19 -10.57
C SER A 123 -2.77 -3.86 -11.73
N ILE A 124 -2.24 -3.20 -12.76
CA ILE A 124 -2.91 -2.99 -14.03
C ILE A 124 -2.02 -3.65 -15.08
N SER A 125 -2.56 -4.64 -15.78
CA SER A 125 -1.89 -5.30 -16.90
C SER A 125 -2.59 -4.88 -18.17
N PHE A 126 -1.88 -4.21 -19.08
CA PHE A 126 -2.40 -3.92 -20.41
C PHE A 126 -2.07 -5.10 -21.34
N ALA A 127 -3.11 -5.67 -21.95
CA ALA A 127 -3.01 -6.80 -22.89
C ALA A 127 -2.53 -6.50 -24.33
N PRO A 128 -2.48 -5.26 -24.88
CA PRO A 128 -2.15 -5.06 -26.28
C PRO A 128 -0.66 -5.30 -26.56
N THR A 129 -0.43 -6.29 -27.42
CA THR A 129 0.87 -6.69 -27.96
C THR A 129 1.26 -5.73 -29.09
N VAL A 130 2.21 -4.81 -28.85
CA VAL A 130 2.54 -3.75 -29.84
C VAL A 130 3.69 -4.11 -30.77
N SER A 131 4.50 -5.09 -30.44
CA SER A 131 5.41 -5.66 -31.43
C SER A 131 5.71 -7.12 -31.14
N SER A 132 5.53 -7.95 -32.16
CA SER A 132 6.10 -9.28 -32.25
C SER A 132 7.35 -9.16 -33.11
N VAL A 133 8.52 -9.15 -32.48
CA VAL A 133 9.80 -9.24 -33.22
C VAL A 133 10.15 -10.73 -33.31
N LYS A 134 10.30 -11.24 -34.53
CA LYS A 134 10.86 -12.56 -34.78
C LYS A 134 12.27 -12.62 -34.21
N LEU A 135 12.56 -13.63 -33.40
CA LEU A 135 13.90 -13.83 -32.85
C LEU A 135 14.87 -14.22 -33.99
N SER A 136 16.11 -13.74 -33.94
CA SER A 136 17.14 -14.13 -34.92
C SER A 136 17.46 -15.63 -34.80
N GLU A 137 17.75 -16.28 -35.93
CA GLU A 137 18.14 -17.70 -36.03
C GLU A 137 19.17 -18.06 -34.94
N GLY A 138 18.80 -19.00 -34.07
CA GLY A 138 19.62 -19.46 -32.94
C GLY A 138 19.18 -19.02 -31.53
N ALA A 139 18.09 -18.23 -31.40
CA ALA A 139 17.54 -17.81 -30.10
C ALA A 139 16.24 -18.57 -29.68
N PHE A 140 15.80 -19.51 -30.53
CA PHE A 140 14.66 -20.40 -30.29
C PHE A 140 15.05 -21.85 -30.51
N ILE A 141 14.29 -22.77 -29.89
CA ILE A 141 14.49 -24.21 -30.08
C ILE A 141 13.94 -24.58 -31.46
N ASP A 142 14.82 -25.00 -32.38
CA ASP A 142 14.44 -25.55 -33.68
C ASP A 142 13.79 -26.93 -33.51
N TRP A 143 12.47 -26.94 -33.33
CA TRP A 143 11.66 -28.15 -33.17
C TRP A 143 11.78 -29.13 -34.36
N GLU A 144 12.26 -28.66 -35.50
CA GLU A 144 12.46 -29.44 -36.73
C GLU A 144 13.76 -30.28 -36.72
N ASN A 145 14.74 -29.92 -35.88
CA ASN A 145 16.04 -30.61 -35.77
C ASN A 145 16.17 -31.51 -34.52
N LEU A 146 15.10 -31.68 -33.74
CA LEU A 146 15.12 -32.52 -32.54
C LEU A 146 14.79 -33.99 -32.87
N PRO A 147 15.55 -34.97 -32.35
CA PRO A 147 15.26 -36.39 -32.56
C PRO A 147 13.94 -36.79 -31.87
N SER A 148 13.08 -37.49 -32.62
CA SER A 148 11.74 -37.89 -32.17
C SER A 148 11.77 -38.77 -30.92
N GLY A 149 11.11 -38.33 -29.85
CA GLY A 149 10.91 -39.10 -28.61
C GLY A 149 11.26 -38.32 -27.33
N THR A 150 11.39 -39.04 -26.22
CA THR A 150 11.67 -38.49 -24.88
C THR A 150 13.04 -37.80 -24.77
N ALA A 151 13.98 -38.13 -25.66
CA ALA A 151 15.30 -37.49 -25.75
C ALA A 151 15.23 -36.07 -26.34
N GLY A 152 14.34 -35.81 -27.30
CA GLY A 152 14.13 -34.46 -27.86
C GLY A 152 13.49 -33.50 -26.86
N ILE A 153 12.60 -34.01 -26.01
CA ILE A 153 11.99 -33.24 -24.90
C ILE A 153 13.05 -32.87 -23.86
N GLN A 154 13.98 -33.78 -23.54
CA GLN A 154 15.06 -33.50 -22.59
C GLN A 154 16.04 -32.46 -23.14
N GLN A 155 16.38 -32.52 -24.44
CA GLN A 155 17.22 -31.50 -25.08
C GLN A 155 16.52 -30.14 -25.14
N ALA A 156 15.23 -30.09 -25.48
CA ALA A 156 14.43 -28.88 -25.44
C ALA A 156 14.36 -28.26 -24.04
N LEU A 157 14.23 -29.09 -22.99
CA LEU A 157 14.29 -28.62 -21.60
C LEU A 157 15.68 -28.09 -21.21
N THR A 158 16.77 -28.76 -21.63
CA THR A 158 18.13 -28.25 -21.37
C THR A 158 18.40 -26.93 -22.10
N GLN A 159 17.91 -26.78 -23.34
CA GLN A 159 18.03 -25.57 -24.13
C GLN A 159 17.18 -24.43 -23.55
N TYR A 160 16.00 -24.75 -22.99
CA TYR A 160 15.20 -23.82 -22.21
C TYR A 160 15.91 -23.36 -20.92
N THR A 161 16.58 -24.28 -20.21
CA THR A 161 17.36 -23.92 -19.00
C THR A 161 18.60 -23.08 -19.31
N SER A 162 19.12 -23.12 -20.55
CA SER A 162 20.20 -22.23 -21.02
C SER A 162 19.72 -20.86 -21.50
N GLY A 163 18.43 -20.54 -21.36
CA GLY A 163 17.88 -19.21 -21.64
C GLY A 163 17.34 -19.01 -23.07
N LEU A 164 17.16 -20.08 -23.85
CA LEU A 164 16.53 -20.03 -25.16
C LEU A 164 15.00 -20.07 -25.03
N SER A 165 14.31 -19.32 -25.88
CA SER A 165 12.84 -19.24 -25.83
C SER A 165 12.17 -20.40 -26.59
N LEU A 166 11.06 -20.90 -26.08
CA LEU A 166 10.28 -22.01 -26.67
C LEU A 166 9.46 -21.58 -27.91
N THR A 167 9.47 -20.30 -28.30
CA THR A 167 8.61 -19.75 -29.35
C THR A 167 9.36 -18.64 -30.12
N ASP A 168 9.23 -18.64 -31.45
CA ASP A 168 9.90 -17.71 -32.40
C ASP A 168 9.56 -16.22 -32.19
N THR A 169 8.57 -15.92 -31.36
CA THR A 169 8.07 -14.57 -31.12
C THR A 169 8.29 -14.14 -29.68
N LYS A 170 9.23 -13.21 -29.46
CA LYS A 170 9.25 -12.43 -28.22
C LYS A 170 8.21 -11.34 -28.35
N VAL A 171 7.05 -11.58 -27.75
CA VAL A 171 5.98 -10.58 -27.68
C VAL A 171 6.40 -9.51 -26.70
N THR A 172 6.82 -8.35 -27.21
CA THR A 172 6.99 -7.15 -26.40
C THR A 172 5.65 -6.43 -26.33
N THR A 173 4.91 -6.65 -25.24
CA THR A 173 3.73 -5.86 -24.89
C THR A 173 4.14 -4.41 -24.55
N LEU A 174 3.24 -3.44 -24.76
CA LEU A 174 3.47 -2.05 -24.30
C LEU A 174 3.80 -2.00 -22.80
N GLN A 175 3.17 -2.89 -22.02
CA GLN A 175 3.41 -3.05 -20.60
C GLN A 175 4.88 -3.37 -20.28
N ASN A 176 5.54 -4.25 -21.05
CA ASN A 176 6.95 -4.62 -20.80
C ASN A 176 7.91 -3.45 -21.06
N ASN A 177 7.63 -2.58 -22.03
CA ASN A 177 8.44 -1.38 -22.26
C ASN A 177 8.18 -0.30 -21.20
N LEU A 178 6.93 -0.16 -20.76
CA LEU A 178 6.56 0.83 -19.74
C LEU A 178 7.09 0.43 -18.35
N ASP A 179 6.96 -0.85 -17.96
CA ASP A 179 7.43 -1.37 -16.68
C ASP A 179 8.96 -1.45 -16.60
N GLN A 180 9.66 -1.54 -17.75
CA GLN A 180 11.13 -1.39 -17.79
C GLN A 180 11.58 0.05 -17.48
N LEU A 181 10.79 1.06 -17.85
CA LEU A 181 11.09 2.45 -17.55
C LEU A 181 10.66 2.82 -16.12
N ILE A 182 9.40 2.56 -15.77
CA ILE A 182 8.83 2.80 -14.43
C ILE A 182 7.82 1.70 -14.11
N PRO A 183 8.15 0.72 -13.26
CA PRO A 183 7.21 -0.33 -12.87
C PRO A 183 6.02 0.28 -12.12
N GLY A 184 4.80 0.07 -12.63
CA GLY A 184 3.57 0.55 -12.00
C GLY A 184 3.17 1.99 -12.33
N LEU A 185 3.73 2.61 -13.39
CA LEU A 185 3.30 3.94 -13.86
C LEU A 185 1.79 4.02 -14.13
N ALA A 186 1.22 2.96 -14.71
CA ALA A 186 -0.22 2.87 -14.99
C ALA A 186 -1.07 2.97 -13.71
N ALA A 187 -0.66 2.28 -12.65
CA ALA A 187 -1.31 2.34 -11.35
C ALA A 187 -1.23 3.75 -10.75
N LEU A 188 -0.07 4.40 -10.87
CA LEU A 188 0.12 5.77 -10.40
C LEU A 188 -0.79 6.77 -11.16
N LEU A 189 -0.87 6.68 -12.49
CA LEU A 189 -1.76 7.53 -13.28
C LEU A 189 -3.24 7.34 -12.91
N LEU A 190 -3.66 6.09 -12.70
CA LEU A 190 -5.02 5.77 -12.27
C LEU A 190 -5.34 6.37 -10.89
N THR A 191 -4.40 6.26 -9.95
CA THR A 191 -4.59 6.85 -8.61
C THR A 191 -4.61 8.37 -8.63
N LEU A 192 -3.77 9.03 -9.44
CA LEU A 192 -3.86 10.48 -9.66
C LEU A 192 -5.20 10.89 -10.27
N LEU A 193 -5.72 10.12 -11.23
CA LEU A 193 -7.05 10.35 -11.82
C LEU A 193 -8.16 10.20 -10.78
N CYS A 194 -8.12 9.17 -9.95
CA CYS A 194 -9.09 8.96 -8.87
C CYS A 194 -9.02 10.11 -7.85
N MET A 195 -7.82 10.54 -7.45
CA MET A 195 -7.65 11.69 -6.55
C MET A 195 -8.18 12.99 -7.17
N TRP A 196 -7.98 13.19 -8.48
CA TRP A 196 -8.53 14.34 -9.19
C TRP A 196 -10.07 14.34 -9.22
N LEU A 197 -10.69 13.18 -9.43
CA LEU A 197 -12.15 13.02 -9.36
C LEU A 197 -12.69 13.28 -7.94
N LEU A 198 -11.98 12.82 -6.91
CA LEU A 198 -12.34 13.11 -5.51
C LEU A 198 -12.25 14.61 -5.20
N LYS A 199 -11.24 15.33 -5.71
CA LYS A 199 -11.17 16.80 -5.60
C LYS A 199 -12.36 17.50 -6.26
N LYS A 200 -12.97 16.90 -7.28
CA LYS A 200 -14.22 17.37 -7.90
C LYS A 200 -15.48 16.99 -7.13
N LYS A 201 -15.36 16.46 -5.90
CA LYS A 201 -16.47 16.00 -5.05
C LYS A 201 -17.30 14.87 -5.69
N VAL A 202 -16.71 14.10 -6.60
CA VAL A 202 -17.36 12.89 -7.12
C VAL A 202 -17.40 11.84 -6.01
N SER A 203 -18.55 11.19 -5.82
CA SER A 203 -18.70 10.15 -4.81
C SER A 203 -17.78 8.95 -5.10
N PRO A 204 -17.07 8.39 -4.09
CA PRO A 204 -16.24 7.21 -4.26
C PRO A 204 -16.98 6.02 -4.89
N ILE A 205 -18.27 5.86 -4.60
CA ILE A 205 -19.11 4.80 -5.15
C ILE A 205 -19.21 4.93 -6.68
N VAL A 206 -19.35 6.16 -7.19
CA VAL A 206 -19.43 6.44 -8.64
C VAL A 206 -18.08 6.16 -9.31
N ILE A 207 -16.97 6.47 -8.66
CA ILE A 207 -15.63 6.18 -9.17
C ILE A 207 -15.43 4.66 -9.31
N ILE A 208 -15.83 3.89 -8.29
CA ILE A 208 -15.74 2.41 -8.31
C ILE A 208 -16.58 1.84 -9.47
N LEU A 209 -17.82 2.29 -9.62
CA LEU A 209 -18.69 1.85 -10.73
C LEU A 209 -18.10 2.23 -12.09
N GLY A 210 -17.53 3.44 -12.22
CA GLY A 210 -16.84 3.88 -13.43
C GLY A 210 -15.64 2.99 -13.78
N LEU A 211 -14.79 2.66 -12.80
CA LEU A 211 -13.68 1.74 -12.98
C LEU A 211 -14.14 0.34 -13.38
N PHE A 212 -15.25 -0.14 -12.83
CA PHE A 212 -15.83 -1.44 -13.19
C PHE A 212 -16.28 -1.47 -14.65
N VAL A 213 -16.97 -0.42 -15.11
CA VAL A 213 -17.39 -0.27 -16.52
C VAL A 213 -16.18 -0.19 -17.45
N VAL A 214 -15.16 0.59 -17.08
CA VAL A 214 -13.91 0.70 -17.86
C VAL A 214 -13.16 -0.64 -17.90
N GLY A 215 -13.13 -1.39 -16.81
CA GLY A 215 -12.48 -2.71 -16.75
C GLY A 215 -13.18 -3.74 -17.65
N ILE A 216 -14.52 -3.80 -17.61
CA ILE A 216 -15.29 -4.69 -18.50
C ILE A 216 -15.12 -4.28 -19.96
N GLY A 217 -15.26 -2.99 -20.28
CA GLY A 217 -15.08 -2.47 -21.63
C GLY A 217 -13.66 -2.69 -22.17
N GLY A 218 -12.64 -2.45 -21.34
CA GLY A 218 -11.24 -2.66 -21.68
C GLY A 218 -10.92 -4.13 -22.00
N ARG A 219 -11.47 -5.07 -21.24
CA ARG A 219 -11.31 -6.50 -21.50
C ARG A 219 -12.03 -6.96 -22.78
N LEU A 220 -13.21 -6.40 -23.07
CA LEU A 220 -13.94 -6.70 -24.31
C LEU A 220 -13.21 -6.19 -25.57
N ILE A 221 -12.46 -5.09 -25.44
CA ILE A 221 -11.67 -4.49 -26.53
C ILE A 221 -10.25 -5.11 -26.60
N GLY A 222 -9.86 -5.97 -25.65
CA GLY A 222 -8.52 -6.59 -25.61
C GLY A 222 -7.41 -5.65 -25.15
N LEU A 223 -7.76 -4.58 -24.44
CA LEU A 223 -6.86 -3.53 -23.98
C LEU A 223 -6.39 -3.77 -22.53
N LEU A 224 -7.19 -4.48 -21.71
CA LEU A 224 -6.96 -4.83 -20.30
C LEU A 224 -7.23 -6.32 -20.04
#